data_AF-A0A1Q4R6V4-F1
#
_entry.id   AF-A0A1Q4R6V4-F1
#
_cell.length_a   1.000
_cell.length_b   1.000
_cell.length_c   1.000
_cell.angle_alpha   90.00
_cell.angle_beta   90.00
_cell.angle_gamma   90.00
#
_symmetry.space_group_name_H-M   'P 1'
#
loop_
_entity.id
_entity.type
_entity.pdbx_description
1 polymer ?
#
loop_
_entity_poly.entity_id
_entity_poly.type
_entity_poly.pdbx_seq_one_letter_code
_entity_poly.pdbx_strand_id
1 'polypeptide(L)'
;MAMLGKFPRTILFASLFVFSATAVWQRNTKTGAIAALLTGCGMAGGSILVERERQQAQQDEKTALQQTLHILRQEQTHLDLYVNEAFELEQELAASVRSLKSERLRLLNRINELSQQRNEMNVELTQLRAANDAQSQRYTETQTALVELQSQYQELQEKLEAHAALDALAPEVRLSRVQQRLALVRRKLADQQHQQKLLQTECAIAQEQKIDLEGALYDLRAEFNVLEQRYAEMQDNLDFTTAQYREMSFNLLGSQAAVQRLTRDILCKRQEKSVLVTELESLKTLSPIATNEEIFALLPPAWQAWLRFVQHLAPEEQAFLKIILYRQNLVALPEEFPSMTHAPIETLAAVLQERAENFLGESPFERVRDRPLLKLKAEYHSLLSQSLLVPISEDRYEPKS
;
A
#
# COMPACT_ATOMS: atom_id res chain seq x y z
N MET A 1 7.49 -40.44 -3.79
CA MET A 1 6.48 -41.53 -3.72
C MET A 1 6.77 -42.47 -4.89
N ALA A 2 7.12 -43.74 -4.76
CA ALA A 2 7.05 -44.70 -3.67
C ALA A 2 8.34 -45.53 -3.64
N MET A 3 9.03 -45.55 -2.49
CA MET A 3 10.02 -46.57 -2.18
C MET A 3 9.34 -47.63 -1.32
N LEU A 4 9.04 -48.79 -1.90
CA LEU A 4 8.61 -49.98 -1.15
C LEU A 4 9.77 -50.98 -1.17
N GLY A 5 10.41 -51.09 -0.02
CA GLY A 5 11.54 -51.98 0.23
C GLY A 5 11.17 -53.43 -0.04
N LYS A 6 11.94 -54.07 -0.92
CA LYS A 6 11.95 -55.53 -1.10
C LYS A 6 12.96 -56.11 -0.11
N PHE A 7 12.48 -56.57 1.04
CA PHE A 7 13.22 -57.49 1.90
C PHE A 7 13.59 -58.76 1.11
N PRO A 8 14.79 -59.33 1.29
CA PRO A 8 15.26 -60.45 0.48
C PRO A 8 14.57 -61.75 0.91
N ARG A 9 13.63 -62.22 0.08
CA ARG A 9 13.06 -63.57 0.17
C ARG A 9 14.11 -64.69 -0.01
N THR A 10 15.33 -64.36 -0.40
CA THR A 10 16.43 -65.31 -0.65
C THR A 10 17.02 -65.91 0.63
N ILE A 11 16.95 -65.22 1.79
CA ILE A 11 17.51 -65.74 3.06
C ILE A 11 16.59 -66.81 3.69
N LEU A 12 15.27 -66.69 3.49
CA LEU A 12 14.31 -67.69 3.97
C LEU A 12 14.37 -69.01 3.20
N PHE A 13 14.71 -68.98 1.90
CA PHE A 13 14.90 -70.22 1.13
C PHE A 13 16.23 -70.92 1.44
N ALA A 14 17.29 -70.19 1.77
CA ALA A 14 18.58 -70.78 2.11
C ALA A 14 18.55 -71.53 3.46
N SER A 15 17.85 -71.01 4.47
CA SER A 15 17.79 -71.62 5.81
C SER A 15 16.89 -72.86 5.88
N LEU A 16 15.77 -72.90 5.14
CA LEU A 16 14.88 -74.05 5.08
C LEU A 16 15.49 -75.24 4.30
N PHE A 17 16.52 -74.98 3.47
CA PHE A 17 17.15 -75.98 2.61
C PHE A 17 18.41 -76.62 3.22
N VAL A 18 19.13 -75.91 4.10
CA VAL A 18 20.23 -76.51 4.88
C VAL A 18 19.70 -77.60 5.84
N PHE A 19 18.47 -77.45 6.32
CA PHE A 19 17.80 -78.48 7.13
C PHE A 19 17.37 -79.72 6.33
N SER A 20 17.02 -79.58 5.04
CA SER A 20 16.68 -80.73 4.19
C SER A 20 17.93 -81.45 3.65
N ALA A 21 19.00 -80.71 3.33
CA ALA A 21 20.25 -81.30 2.85
C ALA A 21 20.99 -82.10 3.95
N THR A 22 20.95 -81.66 5.20
CA THR A 22 21.52 -82.41 6.34
C THR A 22 20.68 -83.65 6.69
N ALA A 23 19.35 -83.58 6.58
CA ALA A 23 18.47 -84.72 6.79
C ALA A 23 18.62 -85.83 5.73
N VAL A 24 18.97 -85.48 4.48
CA VAL A 24 19.19 -86.45 3.39
C VAL A 24 20.61 -87.06 3.44
N TRP A 25 21.61 -86.33 3.96
CA TRP A 25 22.99 -86.81 4.03
C TRP A 25 23.18 -88.02 4.97
N GLN A 26 22.33 -88.17 5.99
CA GLN A 26 22.38 -89.30 6.94
C GLN A 26 21.78 -90.62 6.41
N ARG A 27 21.05 -90.60 5.28
CA ARG A 27 20.38 -91.82 4.76
C ARG A 27 20.96 -92.35 3.45
N ASN A 28 21.68 -91.54 2.65
CA ASN A 28 22.39 -92.03 1.47
C ASN A 28 23.42 -91.00 0.96
N THR A 29 24.71 -91.36 0.97
CA THR A 29 25.82 -90.48 0.55
C THR A 29 25.83 -90.18 -0.94
N LYS A 30 25.24 -91.05 -1.78
CA LYS A 30 25.17 -90.87 -3.24
C LYS A 30 24.15 -89.81 -3.69
N THR A 31 22.99 -89.69 -3.03
CA THR A 31 21.98 -88.69 -3.37
C THR A 31 22.33 -87.29 -2.86
N GLY A 32 23.04 -87.17 -1.73
CA GLY A 32 23.52 -85.88 -1.22
C GLY A 32 24.62 -85.25 -2.07
N ALA A 33 25.52 -86.04 -2.65
CA ALA A 33 26.57 -85.55 -3.56
C ALA A 33 26.00 -85.04 -4.90
N ILE A 34 24.99 -85.73 -5.44
CA ILE A 34 24.30 -85.32 -6.67
C ILE A 34 23.52 -84.02 -6.44
N ALA A 35 22.85 -83.89 -5.29
CA ALA A 35 22.18 -82.65 -4.91
C ALA A 35 23.20 -81.50 -4.78
N ALA A 36 24.35 -81.70 -4.13
CA ALA A 36 25.38 -80.66 -3.99
C ALA A 36 25.98 -80.22 -5.34
N LEU A 37 26.23 -81.15 -6.27
CA LEU A 37 26.73 -80.86 -7.62
C LEU A 37 25.72 -80.10 -8.48
N LEU A 38 24.45 -80.53 -8.48
CA LEU A 38 23.37 -79.82 -9.16
C LEU A 38 23.16 -78.40 -8.60
N THR A 39 23.34 -78.23 -7.28
CA THR A 39 23.19 -76.93 -6.62
C THR A 39 24.40 -76.02 -6.87
N GLY A 40 25.62 -76.57 -6.90
CA GLY A 40 26.84 -75.83 -7.26
C GLY A 40 26.83 -75.34 -8.71
N CYS A 41 26.37 -76.17 -9.66
CA CYS A 41 26.20 -75.75 -11.06
C CYS A 41 25.04 -74.76 -11.24
N GLY A 42 23.94 -74.91 -10.49
CA GLY A 42 22.81 -73.98 -10.50
C GLY A 42 23.15 -72.59 -9.94
N MET A 43 23.95 -72.51 -8.87
CA MET A 43 24.40 -71.23 -8.31
C MET A 43 25.51 -70.57 -9.12
N ALA A 44 26.46 -71.32 -9.68
CA ALA A 44 27.47 -70.77 -10.58
C ALA A 44 26.84 -70.24 -11.88
N GLY A 45 25.91 -70.99 -12.48
CA GLY A 45 25.14 -70.55 -13.65
C GLY A 45 24.25 -69.35 -13.35
N GLY A 46 23.58 -69.32 -12.19
CA GLY A 46 22.77 -68.19 -11.75
C GLY A 46 23.59 -66.93 -11.47
N SER A 47 24.80 -67.05 -10.90
CA SER A 47 25.69 -65.91 -10.65
C SER A 47 26.21 -65.26 -11.94
N ILE A 48 26.52 -66.05 -12.97
CA ILE A 48 26.96 -65.55 -14.28
C ILE A 48 25.78 -64.92 -15.04
N LEU A 49 24.57 -65.45 -14.88
CA LEU A 49 23.36 -64.88 -15.48
C LEU A 49 22.97 -63.55 -14.83
N VAL A 50 23.01 -63.47 -13.50
CA VAL A 50 22.75 -62.24 -12.75
C VAL A 50 23.84 -61.18 -12.99
N GLU A 51 25.11 -61.57 -13.09
CA GLU A 51 26.20 -60.64 -13.41
C GLU A 51 26.12 -60.15 -14.86
N ARG A 52 25.69 -61.00 -15.80
CA ARG A 52 25.44 -60.62 -17.20
C ARG A 52 24.22 -59.72 -17.33
N GLU A 53 23.13 -60.00 -16.62
CA GLU A 53 21.97 -59.11 -16.53
C GLU A 53 22.33 -57.78 -15.89
N ARG A 54 23.21 -57.76 -14.89
CA ARG A 54 23.72 -56.54 -14.27
C ARG A 54 24.61 -55.73 -15.22
N GLN A 55 25.50 -56.38 -15.96
CA GLN A 55 26.32 -55.72 -16.98
C GLN A 55 25.48 -55.20 -18.14
N GLN A 56 24.44 -55.94 -18.53
CA GLN A 56 23.51 -55.53 -19.57
C GLN A 56 22.68 -54.34 -19.10
N ALA A 57 22.17 -54.36 -17.86
CA ALA A 57 21.50 -53.21 -17.25
C ALA A 57 22.41 -51.98 -17.14
N GLN A 58 23.70 -52.16 -16.80
CA GLN A 58 24.68 -51.07 -16.78
C GLN A 58 24.99 -50.53 -18.18
N GLN A 59 25.02 -51.41 -19.20
CA GLN A 59 25.23 -51.01 -20.59
C GLN A 59 24.01 -50.25 -21.13
N ASP A 60 22.80 -50.70 -20.79
CA ASP A 60 21.54 -50.06 -21.13
C ASP A 60 21.41 -48.70 -20.44
N GLU A 61 21.80 -48.59 -19.16
CA GLU A 61 21.87 -47.32 -18.43
C GLU A 61 22.89 -46.37 -19.06
N LYS A 62 24.08 -46.88 -19.44
CA LYS A 62 25.11 -46.08 -20.11
C LYS A 62 24.68 -45.58 -21.49
N THR A 63 23.99 -46.41 -22.27
CA THR A 63 23.47 -45.99 -23.58
C THR A 63 22.31 -45.01 -23.44
N ALA A 64 21.43 -45.18 -22.44
CA ALA A 64 20.40 -44.21 -22.10
C ALA A 64 20.99 -42.85 -21.67
N LEU A 65 22.02 -42.87 -20.82
CA LEU A 65 22.74 -41.65 -20.43
C LEU A 65 23.43 -40.98 -21.63
N GLN A 66 24.04 -41.74 -22.53
CA GLN A 66 24.62 -41.20 -23.76
C GLN A 66 23.57 -40.57 -24.68
N GLN A 67 22.38 -41.17 -24.80
CA GLN A 67 21.27 -40.60 -25.55
C GLN A 67 20.78 -39.30 -24.91
N THR A 68 20.60 -39.26 -23.59
CA THR A 68 20.21 -38.02 -22.89
C THR A 68 21.25 -36.92 -23.03
N LEU A 69 22.55 -37.24 -22.93
CA LEU A 69 23.63 -36.28 -23.17
C LEU A 69 23.65 -35.78 -24.62
N HIS A 70 23.28 -36.61 -25.59
CA HIS A 70 23.20 -36.19 -26.98
C HIS A 70 22.02 -35.24 -27.21
N ILE A 71 20.85 -35.55 -26.65
CA ILE A 71 19.66 -34.68 -26.69
C ILE A 71 19.97 -33.35 -26.02
N LEU A 72 20.54 -33.35 -24.81
CA LEU A 72 20.93 -32.13 -24.10
C LEU A 72 21.95 -31.29 -24.88
N ARG A 73 22.89 -31.92 -25.60
CA ARG A 73 23.80 -31.19 -26.49
C ARG A 73 23.07 -30.57 -27.68
N GLN A 74 22.11 -31.28 -28.27
CA GLN A 74 21.29 -30.73 -29.36
C GLN A 74 20.44 -29.55 -28.87
N GLU A 75 19.81 -29.69 -27.71
CA GLU A 75 19.06 -28.61 -27.06
C GLU A 75 19.95 -27.41 -26.75
N GLN A 76 21.16 -27.64 -26.24
CA GLN A 76 22.14 -26.58 -26.00
C GLN A 76 22.50 -25.85 -27.31
N THR A 77 22.81 -26.57 -28.39
CA THR A 77 23.11 -25.93 -29.68
C THR A 77 21.91 -25.16 -30.25
N HIS A 78 20.69 -25.65 -30.03
CA HIS A 78 19.47 -24.93 -30.43
C HIS A 78 19.27 -23.65 -29.62
N LEU A 79 19.48 -23.71 -28.29
CA LEU A 79 19.41 -22.54 -27.42
C LEU A 79 20.47 -21.50 -27.78
N ASP A 80 21.71 -21.93 -28.07
CA ASP A 80 22.77 -21.02 -28.51
C ASP A 80 22.41 -20.30 -29.82
N LEU A 81 21.76 -21.00 -30.76
CA LEU A 81 21.24 -20.38 -32.00
C LEU A 81 20.15 -19.35 -31.71
N TYR A 82 19.18 -19.68 -30.84
CA TYR A 82 18.13 -18.73 -30.46
C TYR A 82 18.67 -17.50 -29.72
N VAL A 83 19.70 -17.66 -28.89
CA VAL A 83 20.36 -16.54 -28.20
C VAL A 83 21.07 -15.65 -29.21
N ASN A 84 21.75 -16.22 -30.20
CA ASN A 84 22.40 -15.43 -31.26
C ASN A 84 21.37 -14.68 -32.11
N GLU A 85 20.26 -15.32 -32.51
CA GLU A 85 19.18 -14.67 -33.26
C GLU A 85 18.53 -13.54 -32.44
N ALA A 86 18.29 -13.76 -31.14
CA ALA A 86 17.80 -12.73 -30.24
C ALA A 86 18.77 -11.54 -30.12
N PHE A 87 20.07 -11.80 -30.09
CA PHE A 87 21.10 -10.76 -30.04
C PHE A 87 21.17 -9.95 -31.34
N GLU A 88 21.07 -10.60 -32.50
CA GLU A 88 21.00 -9.92 -33.81
C GLU A 88 19.77 -9.02 -33.89
N LEU A 89 18.59 -9.53 -33.50
CA LEU A 89 17.36 -8.75 -33.43
C LEU A 89 17.46 -7.56 -32.46
N GLU A 90 18.10 -7.74 -31.31
CA GLU A 90 18.33 -6.64 -30.36
C GLU A 90 19.23 -5.56 -30.98
N GLN A 91 20.27 -5.97 -31.71
CA GLN A 91 21.19 -5.04 -32.38
C GLN A 91 20.52 -4.28 -33.52
N GLU A 92 19.70 -4.94 -34.33
CA GLU A 92 18.88 -4.32 -35.38
C GLU A 92 17.87 -3.33 -34.78
N LEU A 93 17.17 -3.74 -33.70
CA LEU A 93 16.24 -2.88 -33.00
C LEU A 93 16.96 -1.66 -32.43
N ALA A 94 18.12 -1.84 -31.79
CA ALA A 94 18.92 -0.74 -31.26
C ALA A 94 19.36 0.24 -32.37
N ALA A 95 19.73 -0.26 -33.55
CA ALA A 95 20.07 0.57 -34.69
C ALA A 95 18.86 1.37 -35.20
N SER A 96 17.69 0.73 -35.31
CA SER A 96 16.45 1.39 -35.73
C SER A 96 16.04 2.49 -34.74
N VAL A 97 16.15 2.25 -33.44
CA VAL A 97 15.86 3.23 -32.39
C VAL A 97 16.82 4.42 -32.47
N ARG A 98 18.11 4.20 -32.75
CA ARG A 98 19.07 5.30 -32.96
C ARG A 98 18.72 6.13 -34.20
N SER A 99 18.34 5.48 -35.30
CA SER A 99 17.89 6.16 -36.52
C SER A 99 16.64 7.00 -36.28
N LEU A 100 15.62 6.43 -35.63
CA LEU A 100 14.40 7.16 -35.29
C LEU A 100 14.67 8.34 -34.34
N LYS A 101 15.60 8.19 -33.40
CA LYS A 101 16.02 9.30 -32.52
C LYS A 101 16.68 10.43 -33.31
N SER A 102 17.54 10.13 -34.28
CA SER A 102 18.19 11.16 -35.10
C SER A 102 17.21 11.84 -36.05
N GLU A 103 16.28 11.10 -36.65
CA GLU A 103 15.19 11.66 -37.46
C GLU A 103 14.29 12.57 -36.63
N ARG A 104 13.91 12.15 -35.41
CA ARG A 104 13.12 12.97 -34.49
C ARG A 104 13.82 14.29 -34.19
N LEU A 105 15.13 14.28 -33.91
CA LEU A 105 15.89 15.52 -33.67
C LEU A 105 15.91 16.41 -34.91
N ARG A 106 16.08 15.83 -36.09
CA ARG A 106 16.06 16.58 -37.36
C ARG A 106 14.70 17.23 -37.61
N LEU A 107 13.60 16.51 -37.36
CA LEU A 107 12.25 17.03 -37.49
C LEU A 107 11.96 18.14 -36.48
N LEU A 108 12.40 17.98 -35.23
CA LEU A 108 12.25 19.02 -34.20
C LEU A 108 12.99 20.30 -34.59
N ASN A 109 14.23 20.19 -35.08
CA ASN A 109 14.99 21.34 -35.57
C ASN A 109 14.28 22.01 -36.75
N ARG A 110 13.76 21.21 -37.69
CA ARG A 110 13.02 21.76 -38.83
C ARG A 110 11.73 22.47 -38.42
N ILE A 111 11.00 21.93 -37.45
CA ILE A 111 9.80 22.57 -36.90
C ILE A 111 10.16 23.91 -36.24
N ASN A 112 11.26 23.96 -35.50
CA ASN A 112 11.73 25.21 -34.88
C ASN A 112 12.09 26.26 -35.93
N GLU A 113 12.85 25.90 -36.97
CA GLU A 113 13.17 26.80 -38.10
C GLU A 113 11.91 27.34 -38.78
N LEU A 114 10.96 26.46 -39.11
CA LEU A 114 9.70 26.86 -39.76
C LEU A 114 8.83 27.73 -38.85
N SER A 115 8.84 27.46 -37.54
CA SER A 115 8.16 28.28 -36.54
C SER A 115 8.77 29.69 -36.49
N GLN A 116 10.10 29.78 -36.50
CA GLN A 116 10.81 31.06 -36.55
C GLN A 116 10.49 31.84 -37.82
N GLN A 117 10.57 31.19 -38.99
CA GLN A 117 10.24 31.81 -40.28
C GLN A 117 8.78 32.31 -40.33
N ARG A 118 7.83 31.53 -39.77
CA ARG A 118 6.44 31.96 -39.66
C ARG A 118 6.31 33.23 -38.81
N ASN A 119 7.04 33.31 -37.69
CA ASN A 119 7.00 34.48 -36.82
C ASN A 119 7.59 35.71 -37.51
N GLU A 120 8.71 35.55 -38.21
CA GLU A 120 9.33 36.62 -39.00
C GLU A 120 8.37 37.15 -40.08
N MET A 121 7.75 36.26 -40.86
CA MET A 121 6.75 36.64 -41.87
C MET A 121 5.52 37.32 -41.25
N ASN A 122 5.05 36.88 -40.08
CA ASN A 122 3.93 37.52 -39.40
C ASN A 122 4.28 38.94 -38.98
N VAL A 123 5.50 39.17 -38.48
CA VAL A 123 5.98 40.51 -38.15
C VAL A 123 6.03 41.38 -39.39
N GLU A 124 6.61 40.90 -40.50
CA GLU A 124 6.64 41.63 -41.77
C GLU A 124 5.23 41.97 -42.28
N LEU A 125 4.29 41.04 -42.23
CA LEU A 125 2.90 41.27 -42.61
C LEU A 125 2.22 42.33 -41.74
N THR A 126 2.46 42.32 -40.43
CA THR A 126 1.90 43.36 -39.55
C THR A 126 2.49 44.75 -39.85
N GLN A 127 3.79 44.82 -40.17
CA GLN A 127 4.44 46.07 -40.56
C GLN A 127 3.91 46.60 -41.89
N LEU A 128 3.74 45.72 -42.89
CA LEU A 128 3.19 46.09 -44.19
C LEU A 128 1.74 46.57 -44.07
N ARG A 129 0.91 45.93 -43.23
CA ARG A 129 -0.46 46.40 -42.95
C ARG A 129 -0.46 47.78 -42.31
N ALA A 130 0.35 47.99 -41.28
CA ALA A 130 0.46 49.29 -40.63
C ALA A 130 0.94 50.39 -41.60
N ALA A 131 1.90 50.08 -42.47
CA ALA A 131 2.37 51.02 -43.49
C ALA A 131 1.27 51.35 -44.52
N ASN A 132 0.51 50.36 -44.96
CA ASN A 132 -0.60 50.55 -45.89
C ASN A 132 -1.75 51.37 -45.28
N ASP A 133 -2.07 51.14 -44.00
CA ASP A 133 -3.07 51.91 -43.28
C ASP A 133 -2.62 53.37 -43.12
N ALA A 134 -1.36 53.60 -42.74
CA ALA A 134 -0.80 54.94 -42.65
C ALA A 134 -0.79 55.67 -44.02
N GLN A 135 -0.48 54.96 -45.10
CA GLN A 135 -0.54 55.53 -46.46
C GLN A 135 -1.98 55.87 -46.86
N SER A 136 -2.95 55.01 -46.54
CA SER A 136 -4.37 55.24 -46.83
C SER A 136 -4.89 56.46 -46.06
N GLN A 137 -4.50 56.62 -44.80
CA GLN A 137 -4.84 57.80 -43.99
C GLN A 137 -4.28 59.08 -44.63
N ARG A 138 -2.99 59.10 -44.99
CA ARG A 138 -2.38 60.25 -45.67
C ARG A 138 -3.10 60.59 -46.98
N TYR A 139 -3.52 59.59 -47.74
CA TYR A 139 -4.31 59.81 -48.95
C TYR A 139 -5.65 60.47 -48.63
N THR A 140 -6.38 60.00 -47.62
CA THR A 140 -7.65 60.64 -47.21
C THR A 140 -7.45 62.07 -46.71
N GLU A 141 -6.41 62.32 -45.91
CA GLU A 141 -6.08 63.66 -45.41
C GLU A 141 -5.78 64.63 -46.56
N THR A 142 -4.92 64.23 -47.50
CA THR A 142 -4.61 65.05 -48.68
C THR A 142 -5.83 65.29 -49.57
N GLN A 143 -6.71 64.30 -49.72
CA GLN A 143 -7.95 64.46 -50.47
C GLN A 143 -8.90 65.44 -49.76
N THR A 144 -9.03 65.37 -48.44
CA THR A 144 -9.83 66.34 -47.67
C THR A 144 -9.28 67.75 -47.78
N ALA A 145 -7.95 67.92 -47.63
CA ALA A 145 -7.30 69.22 -47.76
C ALA A 145 -7.48 69.82 -49.17
N LEU A 146 -7.49 68.97 -50.22
CA LEU A 146 -7.72 69.40 -51.59
C LEU A 146 -9.15 69.91 -51.78
N VAL A 147 -10.15 69.21 -51.23
CA VAL A 147 -11.56 69.64 -51.27
C VAL A 147 -11.75 70.95 -50.49
N GLU A 148 -11.13 71.08 -49.32
CA GLU A 148 -11.14 72.31 -48.55
C GLU A 148 -10.55 73.48 -49.34
N LEU A 149 -9.38 73.29 -49.96
CA LEU A 149 -8.74 74.31 -50.79
C LEU A 149 -9.60 74.72 -51.99
N GLN A 150 -10.27 73.76 -52.63
CA GLN A 150 -11.21 74.03 -53.73
C GLN A 150 -12.40 74.87 -53.27
N SER A 151 -12.97 74.58 -52.10
CA SER A 151 -14.08 75.36 -51.55
C SER A 151 -13.64 76.79 -51.17
N GLN A 152 -12.45 76.95 -50.58
CA GLN A 152 -11.87 78.27 -50.30
C GLN A 152 -11.64 79.08 -51.58
N TYR A 153 -11.15 78.43 -52.64
CA TYR A 153 -10.96 79.08 -53.94
C TYR A 153 -12.29 79.56 -54.53
N GLN A 154 -13.33 78.72 -54.51
CA GLN A 154 -14.67 79.09 -54.96
C GLN A 154 -15.25 80.25 -54.13
N GLU A 155 -15.12 80.20 -52.80
CA GLU A 155 -15.61 81.26 -51.92
C GLU A 155 -14.90 82.60 -52.19
N LEU A 156 -13.59 82.58 -52.42
CA LEU A 156 -12.84 83.79 -52.80
C LEU A 156 -13.27 84.33 -54.16
N GLN A 157 -13.51 83.45 -55.13
CA GLN A 157 -13.99 83.84 -56.45
C GLN A 157 -15.39 84.49 -56.36
N GLU A 158 -16.33 83.88 -55.63
CA GLU A 158 -17.66 84.45 -55.39
C GLU A 158 -17.58 85.80 -54.66
N LYS A 159 -16.69 85.94 -53.67
CA LYS A 159 -16.47 87.21 -52.96
C LYS A 159 -15.94 88.29 -53.91
N LEU A 160 -15.01 87.95 -54.79
CA LEU A 160 -14.42 88.87 -55.76
C LEU A 160 -15.45 89.34 -56.79
N GLU A 161 -16.23 88.40 -57.35
CA GLU A 161 -17.33 88.71 -58.27
C GLU A 161 -18.41 89.57 -57.58
N ALA A 162 -18.77 89.24 -56.34
CA ALA A 162 -19.73 90.02 -55.57
C ALA A 162 -19.23 91.43 -55.25
N HIS A 163 -17.92 91.64 -55.08
CA HIS A 163 -17.34 92.96 -54.82
C HIS A 163 -17.33 93.80 -56.09
N ALA A 164 -16.88 93.24 -57.22
CA ALA A 164 -16.91 93.89 -58.53
C ALA A 164 -18.34 94.29 -58.93
N ALA A 165 -19.33 93.43 -58.68
CA ALA A 165 -20.74 93.71 -58.92
C ALA A 165 -21.31 94.79 -57.97
N LEU A 166 -20.74 94.96 -56.78
CA LEU A 166 -21.17 95.99 -55.83
C LEU A 166 -20.65 97.37 -56.25
N ASP A 167 -19.38 97.47 -56.65
CA ASP A 167 -18.76 98.74 -57.07
C ASP A 167 -19.36 99.33 -58.35
N ALA A 168 -19.93 98.48 -59.22
CA ALA A 168 -20.65 98.91 -60.42
C ALA A 168 -22.03 99.54 -60.14
N LEU A 169 -22.55 99.51 -58.90
CA LEU A 169 -23.89 99.98 -58.55
C LEU A 169 -23.90 101.42 -57.99
N ALA A 170 -25.01 102.13 -58.21
CA ALA A 170 -25.28 103.42 -57.56
C ALA A 170 -25.21 103.30 -56.01
N PRO A 171 -24.69 104.32 -55.29
CA PRO A 171 -24.39 104.25 -53.85
C PRO A 171 -25.60 103.90 -52.97
N GLU A 172 -26.80 104.32 -53.34
CA GLU A 172 -28.06 104.03 -52.60
C GLU A 172 -28.45 102.55 -52.70
N VAL A 173 -28.27 101.94 -53.88
CA VAL A 173 -28.51 100.50 -54.11
C VAL A 173 -27.45 99.65 -53.40
N ARG A 174 -26.21 100.16 -53.30
CA ARG A 174 -25.15 99.51 -52.49
C ARG A 174 -25.51 99.49 -51.01
N LEU A 175 -25.98 100.61 -50.45
CA LEU A 175 -26.36 100.71 -49.04
C LEU A 175 -27.46 99.70 -48.66
N SER A 176 -28.53 99.63 -49.46
CA SER A 176 -29.64 98.70 -49.21
C SER A 176 -29.18 97.24 -49.29
N ARG A 177 -28.32 96.88 -50.25
CA ARG A 177 -27.75 95.53 -50.38
C ARG A 177 -26.84 95.18 -49.19
N VAL A 178 -26.03 96.12 -48.69
CA VAL A 178 -25.21 95.91 -47.49
C VAL A 178 -26.07 95.72 -46.24
N GLN A 179 -27.14 96.51 -46.09
CA GLN A 179 -28.08 96.35 -44.97
C GLN A 179 -28.80 95.00 -45.02
N GLN A 180 -29.21 94.53 -46.20
CA GLN A 180 -29.79 93.19 -46.37
C GLN A 180 -28.80 92.08 -46.03
N ARG A 181 -27.54 92.19 -46.48
CA ARG A 181 -26.47 91.24 -46.12
C ARG A 181 -26.23 91.23 -44.61
N LEU A 182 -26.18 92.40 -43.97
CA LEU A 182 -26.00 92.52 -42.53
C LEU A 182 -27.16 91.91 -41.75
N ALA A 183 -28.40 92.08 -42.21
CA ALA A 183 -29.57 91.42 -41.63
C ALA A 183 -29.49 89.89 -41.77
N LEU A 184 -29.05 89.38 -42.92
CA LEU A 184 -28.87 87.94 -43.16
C LEU A 184 -27.75 87.36 -42.27
N VAL A 185 -26.63 88.04 -42.14
CA VAL A 185 -25.53 87.63 -41.24
C VAL A 185 -26.00 87.61 -39.78
N ARG A 186 -26.77 88.62 -39.34
CA ARG A 186 -27.36 88.63 -37.98
C ARG A 186 -28.29 87.44 -37.73
N ARG A 187 -29.11 87.05 -38.71
CA ARG A 187 -29.95 85.85 -38.60
C ARG A 187 -29.10 84.58 -38.50
N LYS A 188 -28.14 84.40 -39.40
CA LYS A 188 -27.21 83.24 -39.35
C LYS A 188 -26.46 83.16 -38.02
N LEU A 189 -26.03 84.29 -37.47
CA LEU A 189 -25.39 84.34 -36.16
C LEU A 189 -26.33 83.89 -35.03
N ALA A 190 -27.59 84.32 -35.07
CA ALA A 190 -28.60 83.88 -34.09
C ALA A 190 -28.88 82.38 -34.19
N ASP A 191 -28.96 81.83 -35.42
CA ASP A 191 -29.15 80.40 -35.66
C ASP A 191 -27.96 79.59 -35.15
N GLN A 192 -26.72 80.04 -35.41
CA GLN A 192 -25.50 79.42 -34.89
C GLN A 192 -25.43 79.45 -33.36
N GLN A 193 -25.83 80.57 -32.74
CA GLN A 193 -25.92 80.66 -31.27
C GLN A 193 -26.97 79.70 -30.70
N HIS A 194 -28.09 79.51 -31.41
CA HIS A 194 -29.09 78.53 -31.01
C HIS A 194 -28.57 77.10 -31.11
N GLN A 195 -27.93 76.74 -32.22
CA GLN A 195 -27.28 75.43 -32.41
C GLN A 195 -26.21 75.18 -31.34
N GLN A 196 -25.40 76.18 -31.01
CA GLN A 196 -24.39 76.07 -29.96
C GLN A 196 -25.03 75.75 -28.59
N LYS A 197 -26.17 76.36 -28.26
CA LYS A 197 -26.90 76.05 -27.03
C LYS A 197 -27.45 74.62 -27.02
N LEU A 198 -27.98 74.14 -28.15
CA LEU A 198 -28.45 72.75 -28.27
C LEU A 198 -27.30 71.76 -28.07
N LEU A 199 -26.16 71.99 -28.73
CA LEU A 199 -24.97 71.15 -28.55
C LEU A 199 -24.46 71.18 -27.11
N GLN A 200 -24.51 72.34 -26.43
CA GLN A 200 -24.16 72.41 -25.01
C GLN A 200 -25.08 71.55 -24.13
N THR A 201 -26.39 71.54 -24.42
CA THR A 201 -27.33 70.66 -23.69
C THR A 201 -27.10 69.19 -23.99
N GLU A 202 -26.81 68.82 -25.24
CA GLU A 202 -26.48 67.44 -25.63
C GLU A 202 -25.18 66.98 -24.97
N CYS A 203 -24.16 67.83 -24.91
CA CYS A 203 -22.92 67.54 -24.18
C CYS A 203 -23.16 67.33 -22.69
N ALA A 204 -24.05 68.12 -22.07
CA ALA A 204 -24.39 67.95 -20.65
C ALA A 204 -25.08 66.59 -20.41
N ILE A 205 -26.03 66.21 -21.26
CA ILE A 205 -26.71 64.90 -21.18
C ILE A 205 -25.71 63.76 -21.39
N ALA A 206 -24.85 63.86 -22.39
CA ALA A 206 -23.82 62.84 -22.66
C ALA A 206 -22.82 62.71 -21.50
N GLN A 207 -22.49 63.82 -20.83
CA GLN A 207 -21.63 63.82 -19.66
C GLN A 207 -22.29 63.15 -18.45
N GLU A 208 -23.60 63.36 -18.25
CA GLU A 208 -24.37 62.67 -17.21
C GLU A 208 -24.42 61.16 -17.48
N GLN A 209 -24.74 60.75 -18.71
CA GLN A 209 -24.73 59.33 -19.11
C GLN A 209 -23.36 58.68 -18.93
N LYS A 210 -22.27 59.42 -19.20
CA LYS A 210 -20.92 58.94 -18.95
C LYS A 210 -20.69 58.65 -17.46
N ILE A 211 -21.12 59.54 -16.57
CA ILE A 211 -20.98 59.36 -15.12
C ILE A 211 -21.79 58.13 -14.66
N ASP A 212 -23.01 57.94 -15.16
CA ASP A 212 -23.83 56.77 -14.83
C ASP A 212 -23.17 55.46 -15.28
N LEU A 213 -22.59 55.43 -16.49
CA LEU A 213 -21.85 54.28 -16.99
C LEU A 213 -20.57 54.01 -16.20
N GLU A 214 -19.85 55.05 -15.79
CA GLU A 214 -18.68 54.92 -14.91
C GLU A 214 -19.06 54.34 -13.55
N GLY A 215 -20.21 54.74 -12.99
CA GLY A 215 -20.80 54.15 -11.78
C GLY A 215 -21.12 52.66 -11.96
N ALA A 216 -21.84 52.31 -13.02
CA ALA A 216 -22.16 50.92 -13.33
C ALA A 216 -20.92 50.04 -13.54
N LEU A 217 -19.86 50.58 -14.16
CA LEU A 217 -18.58 49.89 -14.29
C LEU A 217 -17.90 49.66 -12.94
N TYR A 218 -17.99 50.61 -12.02
CA TYR A 218 -17.45 50.45 -10.67
C TYR A 218 -18.18 49.33 -9.91
N ASP A 219 -19.50 49.31 -9.97
CA ASP A 219 -20.33 48.28 -9.35
C ASP A 219 -20.02 46.88 -9.93
N LEU A 220 -19.96 46.77 -11.26
CA LEU A 220 -19.61 45.52 -11.94
C LEU A 220 -18.21 45.03 -11.54
N ARG A 221 -17.25 45.94 -11.37
CA ARG A 221 -15.90 45.61 -10.91
C ARG A 221 -15.90 45.12 -9.46
N ALA A 222 -16.73 45.71 -8.60
CA ALA A 222 -16.88 45.24 -7.24
C ALA A 222 -17.49 43.84 -7.20
N GLU A 223 -18.52 43.56 -8.00
CA GLU A 223 -19.10 42.22 -8.15
C GLU A 223 -18.08 41.20 -8.65
N PHE A 224 -17.27 41.57 -9.64
CA PHE A 224 -16.20 40.71 -10.16
C PHE A 224 -15.17 40.34 -9.08
N ASN A 225 -14.74 41.31 -8.27
CA ASN A 225 -13.81 41.04 -7.16
C ASN A 225 -14.42 40.07 -6.12
N VAL A 226 -15.73 40.19 -5.83
CA VAL A 226 -16.42 39.25 -4.92
C VAL A 226 -16.48 37.85 -5.52
N LEU A 227 -16.71 37.73 -6.82
CA LEU A 227 -16.67 36.45 -7.54
C LEU A 227 -15.27 35.82 -7.52
N GLU A 228 -14.22 36.61 -7.73
CA GLU A 228 -12.83 36.14 -7.63
C GLU A 228 -12.51 35.62 -6.22
N GLN A 229 -12.94 36.33 -5.18
CA GLN A 229 -12.77 35.86 -3.79
C GLN A 229 -13.48 34.54 -3.55
N ARG A 230 -14.74 34.39 -4.00
CA ARG A 230 -15.49 33.13 -3.87
C ARG A 230 -14.84 31.98 -4.64
N TYR A 231 -14.26 32.28 -5.81
CA TYR A 231 -13.52 31.28 -6.59
C TYR A 231 -12.28 30.80 -5.83
N ALA A 232 -11.52 31.72 -5.23
CA ALA A 232 -10.37 31.37 -4.40
C ALA A 232 -10.77 30.53 -3.19
N GLU A 233 -11.83 30.90 -2.48
CA GLU A 233 -12.37 30.11 -1.36
C GLU A 233 -12.81 28.71 -1.79
N MET A 234 -13.45 28.58 -2.96
CA MET A 234 -13.85 27.28 -3.50
C MET A 234 -12.64 26.42 -3.85
N GLN A 235 -11.60 27.01 -4.43
CA GLN A 235 -10.36 26.33 -4.77
C GLN A 235 -9.64 25.83 -3.50
N ASP A 236 -9.54 26.65 -2.46
CA ASP A 236 -8.96 26.25 -1.17
C ASP A 236 -9.74 25.09 -0.53
N ASN A 237 -11.07 25.13 -0.59
CA ASN A 237 -11.94 24.04 -0.12
C ASN A 237 -11.74 22.75 -0.92
N LEU A 238 -11.56 22.85 -2.24
CA LEU A 238 -11.27 21.70 -3.09
C LEU A 238 -9.91 21.08 -2.75
N ASP A 239 -8.90 21.90 -2.53
CA ASP A 239 -7.56 21.43 -2.16
C ASP A 239 -7.58 20.76 -0.77
N PHE A 240 -8.31 21.34 0.20
CA PHE A 240 -8.53 20.75 1.51
C PHE A 240 -9.24 19.40 1.44
N THR A 241 -10.36 19.31 0.71
CA THR A 241 -11.11 18.05 0.57
C THR A 241 -10.30 16.99 -0.16
N THR A 242 -9.50 17.38 -1.15
CA THR A 242 -8.57 16.48 -1.85
C THR A 242 -7.50 15.94 -0.90
N ALA A 243 -6.96 16.78 -0.01
CA ALA A 243 -6.02 16.36 1.02
C ALA A 243 -6.66 15.36 2.01
N GLN A 244 -7.89 15.63 2.47
CA GLN A 244 -8.63 14.69 3.32
C GLN A 244 -8.87 13.34 2.63
N TYR A 245 -9.24 13.35 1.35
CA TYR A 245 -9.43 12.10 0.60
C TYR A 245 -8.13 11.30 0.48
N ARG A 246 -7.00 11.98 0.26
CA ARG A 246 -5.68 11.34 0.25
C ARG A 246 -5.37 10.70 1.60
N GLU A 247 -5.59 11.40 2.71
CA GLU A 247 -5.38 10.86 4.05
C GLU A 247 -6.28 9.65 4.34
N MET A 248 -7.57 9.73 3.99
CA MET A 248 -8.51 8.62 4.13
C MET A 248 -8.08 7.41 3.30
N SER A 249 -7.63 7.62 2.06
CA SER A 249 -7.13 6.52 1.22
C SER A 249 -5.87 5.88 1.78
N PHE A 250 -4.97 6.67 2.39
CA PHE A 250 -3.78 6.17 3.06
C PHE A 250 -4.15 5.34 4.30
N ASN A 251 -5.10 5.82 5.12
CA ASN A 251 -5.60 5.10 6.29
C ASN A 251 -6.31 3.80 5.89
N LEU A 252 -7.09 3.81 4.81
CA LEU A 252 -7.71 2.60 4.26
C LEU A 252 -6.65 1.58 3.82
N LEU A 253 -5.61 2.02 3.10
CA LEU A 253 -4.50 1.15 2.69
C LEU A 253 -3.77 0.56 3.92
N GLY A 254 -3.53 1.38 4.95
CA GLY A 254 -2.97 0.94 6.22
C GLY A 254 -3.85 -0.11 6.93
N SER A 255 -5.16 0.12 6.97
CA SER A 255 -6.13 -0.83 7.55
C SER A 255 -6.17 -2.14 6.76
N GLN A 256 -6.11 -2.09 5.43
CA GLN A 256 -6.05 -3.27 4.57
C GLN A 256 -4.78 -4.08 4.84
N ALA A 257 -3.63 -3.42 4.98
CA ALA A 257 -2.38 -4.07 5.34
C ALA A 257 -2.45 -4.73 6.74
N ALA A 258 -3.10 -4.07 7.71
CA ALA A 258 -3.33 -4.64 9.05
C ALA A 258 -4.23 -5.89 8.99
N VAL A 259 -5.32 -5.85 8.23
CA VAL A 259 -6.21 -7.01 8.01
C VAL A 259 -5.44 -8.17 7.36
N GLN A 260 -4.58 -7.89 6.38
CA GLN A 260 -3.74 -8.93 5.77
C GLN A 260 -2.77 -9.57 6.76
N ARG A 261 -2.16 -8.77 7.66
CA ARG A 261 -1.30 -9.28 8.74
C ARG A 261 -2.09 -10.18 9.69
N LEU A 262 -3.22 -9.71 10.20
CA LEU A 262 -4.09 -10.50 11.07
C LEU A 262 -4.55 -11.80 10.41
N THR A 263 -4.86 -11.76 9.12
CA THR A 263 -5.24 -12.97 8.37
C THR A 263 -4.11 -13.99 8.33
N ARG A 264 -2.86 -13.55 8.12
CA ARG A 264 -1.68 -14.44 8.20
C ARG A 264 -1.49 -14.99 9.61
N ASP A 265 -1.59 -14.14 10.64
CA ASP A 265 -1.43 -14.57 12.03
C ASP A 265 -2.47 -15.62 12.42
N ILE A 266 -3.74 -15.44 12.01
CA ILE A 266 -4.80 -16.43 12.21
C ILE A 266 -4.46 -17.75 11.53
N LEU A 267 -3.92 -17.73 10.30
CA LEU A 267 -3.49 -18.94 9.61
C LEU A 267 -2.36 -19.66 10.37
N CYS A 268 -1.33 -18.92 10.81
CA CYS A 268 -0.26 -19.47 11.65
C CYS A 268 -0.80 -20.08 12.94
N LYS A 269 -1.68 -19.38 13.66
CA LYS A 269 -2.30 -19.89 14.90
C LYS A 269 -3.18 -21.11 14.67
N ARG A 270 -3.89 -21.19 13.54
CA ARG A 270 -4.64 -22.40 13.16
C ARG A 270 -3.71 -23.58 12.89
N GLN A 271 -2.56 -23.34 12.26
CA GLN A 271 -1.56 -24.37 12.02
C GLN A 271 -0.91 -24.83 13.34
N GLU A 272 -0.48 -23.91 14.21
CA GLU A 272 -0.01 -24.24 15.57
C GLU A 272 -1.04 -25.08 16.33
N LYS A 273 -2.31 -24.67 16.31
CA LYS A 273 -3.40 -25.44 16.91
C LYS A 273 -3.50 -26.85 16.33
N SER A 274 -3.38 -27.02 15.01
CA SER A 274 -3.43 -28.35 14.40
C SER A 274 -2.27 -29.24 14.87
N VAL A 275 -1.07 -28.68 15.02
CA VAL A 275 0.11 -29.38 15.57
C VAL A 275 -0.16 -29.78 17.02
N LEU A 276 -0.60 -28.85 17.87
CA LEU A 276 -0.93 -29.14 19.26
C LEU A 276 -2.04 -30.18 19.41
N VAL A 277 -3.04 -30.17 18.53
CA VAL A 277 -4.10 -31.20 18.52
C VAL A 277 -3.51 -32.56 18.17
N THR A 278 -2.62 -32.65 17.18
CA THR A 278 -1.94 -33.92 16.85
C THR A 278 -1.01 -34.40 17.96
N GLU A 279 -0.33 -33.49 18.66
CA GLU A 279 0.50 -33.81 19.84
C GLU A 279 -0.37 -34.25 21.03
N LEU A 280 -1.55 -33.65 21.23
CA LEU A 280 -2.46 -34.04 22.29
C LEU A 280 -3.13 -35.39 21.99
N GLU A 281 -3.43 -35.68 20.73
CA GLU A 281 -3.88 -37.01 20.30
C GLU A 281 -2.78 -38.06 20.47
N SER A 282 -1.52 -37.75 20.15
CA SER A 282 -0.40 -38.67 20.39
C SER A 282 -0.17 -38.90 21.90
N LEU A 283 -0.33 -37.88 22.74
CA LEU A 283 -0.30 -38.02 24.19
C LEU A 283 -1.49 -38.83 24.75
N LYS A 284 -2.68 -38.74 24.15
CA LYS A 284 -3.83 -39.58 24.52
C LYS A 284 -3.67 -41.06 24.11
N THR A 285 -2.80 -41.35 23.14
CA THR A 285 -2.45 -42.74 22.80
C THR A 285 -1.46 -43.39 23.78
N LEU A 286 -0.87 -42.61 24.70
CA LEU A 286 -0.28 -43.16 25.91
C LEU A 286 -1.43 -43.58 26.82
N SER A 287 -1.54 -44.89 27.09
CA SER A 287 -2.50 -45.47 28.05
C SER A 287 -2.50 -44.70 29.37
N PRO A 288 -3.63 -44.69 30.11
CA PRO A 288 -3.74 -43.96 31.36
C PRO A 288 -2.68 -44.51 32.31
N ILE A 289 -1.66 -43.70 32.60
CA ILE A 289 -0.69 -44.02 33.63
C ILE A 289 -1.48 -44.15 34.93
N ALA A 290 -1.21 -45.27 35.58
CA ALA A 290 -1.86 -45.76 36.75
C ALA A 290 -1.85 -44.73 37.88
N THR A 291 -2.95 -44.75 38.63
CA THR A 291 -3.04 -44.53 40.08
C THR A 291 -2.35 -43.29 40.67
N ASN A 292 -3.15 -42.52 41.41
CA ASN A 292 -2.81 -41.36 42.23
C ASN A 292 -1.53 -41.47 43.11
N GLU A 293 -0.88 -42.62 43.24
CA GLU A 293 0.34 -42.84 44.04
C GLU A 293 1.65 -42.42 43.35
N GLU A 294 1.78 -42.49 42.02
CA GLU A 294 3.04 -42.12 41.35
C GLU A 294 3.27 -40.60 41.30
N ILE A 295 2.18 -39.81 41.33
CA ILE A 295 2.23 -38.34 41.43
C ILE A 295 2.79 -37.91 42.80
N PHE A 296 2.57 -38.70 43.86
CA PHE A 296 3.15 -38.40 45.17
C PHE A 296 4.68 -38.47 45.14
N ALA A 297 5.28 -39.37 44.37
CA ALA A 297 6.73 -39.54 44.31
C ALA A 297 7.45 -38.40 43.58
N LEU A 298 6.74 -37.66 42.72
CA LEU A 298 7.30 -36.55 41.93
C LEU A 298 7.27 -35.21 42.68
N LEU A 299 6.50 -35.09 43.76
CA LEU A 299 6.43 -33.88 44.57
C LEU A 299 7.67 -33.76 45.48
N PRO A 300 8.22 -32.55 45.71
CA PRO A 300 9.30 -32.37 46.67
C PRO A 300 8.93 -32.90 48.08
N PRO A 301 9.89 -33.37 48.89
CA PRO A 301 9.61 -33.99 50.19
C PRO A 301 8.76 -33.12 51.12
N ALA A 302 8.95 -31.80 51.07
CA ALA A 302 8.17 -30.83 51.84
C ALA A 302 6.70 -30.77 51.42
N TRP A 303 6.41 -30.91 50.12
CA TRP A 303 5.04 -30.96 49.59
C TRP A 303 4.35 -32.27 49.92
N GLN A 304 5.08 -33.39 49.88
CA GLN A 304 4.56 -34.69 50.29
C GLN A 304 4.18 -34.69 51.79
N ALA A 305 5.02 -34.11 52.64
CA ALA A 305 4.75 -33.97 54.07
C ALA A 305 3.51 -33.09 54.34
N TRP A 306 3.40 -31.96 53.62
CA TRP A 306 2.24 -31.07 53.70
C TRP A 306 0.95 -31.75 53.27
N LEU A 307 0.98 -32.50 52.17
CA LEU A 307 -0.20 -33.17 51.65
C LEU A 307 -0.66 -34.31 52.58
N ARG A 308 0.28 -35.04 53.18
CA ARG A 308 -0.01 -36.02 54.24
C ARG A 308 -0.61 -35.37 55.48
N PHE A 309 -0.10 -34.21 55.90
CA PHE A 309 -0.65 -33.44 57.01
C PHE A 309 -2.11 -33.05 56.73
N VAL A 310 -2.40 -32.46 55.55
CA VAL A 310 -3.77 -32.09 55.16
C VAL A 310 -4.69 -33.30 55.13
N GLN A 311 -4.22 -34.46 54.66
CA GLN A 311 -5.00 -35.71 54.64
C GLN A 311 -5.28 -36.27 56.05
N HIS A 312 -4.45 -35.98 57.04
CA HIS A 312 -4.65 -36.40 58.44
C HIS A 312 -5.56 -35.46 59.23
N LEU A 313 -5.90 -34.28 58.70
CA LEU A 313 -6.83 -33.36 59.34
C LEU A 313 -8.28 -33.84 59.16
N ALA A 314 -9.11 -33.62 60.18
CA ALA A 314 -10.55 -33.88 60.06
C ALA A 314 -11.18 -32.96 58.98
N PRO A 315 -12.32 -33.32 58.38
CA PRO A 315 -12.93 -32.54 57.29
C PRO A 315 -13.20 -31.07 57.66
N GLU A 316 -13.58 -30.82 58.91
CA GLU A 316 -13.84 -29.50 59.47
C GLU A 316 -12.54 -28.67 59.61
N GLU A 317 -11.45 -29.33 60.00
CA GLU A 317 -10.12 -28.74 60.12
C GLU A 317 -9.50 -28.45 58.74
N GLN A 318 -9.75 -29.32 57.74
CA GLN A 318 -9.36 -29.07 56.35
C GLN A 318 -10.11 -27.86 55.75
N ALA A 319 -11.41 -27.73 56.03
CA ALA A 319 -12.19 -26.57 55.61
C ALA A 319 -11.66 -25.28 56.26
N PHE A 320 -11.24 -25.34 57.53
CA PHE A 320 -10.67 -24.20 58.23
C PHE A 320 -9.25 -23.83 57.77
N LEU A 321 -8.40 -24.83 57.52
CA LEU A 321 -7.08 -24.63 56.92
C LEU A 321 -7.19 -23.95 55.55
N LYS A 322 -8.18 -24.34 54.73
CA LYS A 322 -8.50 -23.63 53.48
C LYS A 322 -8.79 -22.15 53.77
N ILE A 323 -9.66 -21.83 54.74
CA ILE A 323 -9.99 -20.44 55.12
C ILE A 323 -8.75 -19.63 55.55
N ILE A 324 -7.83 -20.23 56.32
CA ILE A 324 -6.57 -19.59 56.72
C ILE A 324 -5.69 -19.29 55.49
N LEU A 325 -5.52 -20.25 54.58
CA LEU A 325 -4.74 -20.08 53.35
C LEU A 325 -5.38 -19.04 52.42
N TYR A 326 -6.72 -18.96 52.38
CA TYR A 326 -7.46 -17.91 51.68
C TYR A 326 -7.19 -16.51 52.24
N ARG A 327 -7.28 -16.32 53.57
CA ARG A 327 -7.00 -15.01 54.20
C ARG A 327 -5.54 -14.55 54.03
N GLN A 328 -4.61 -15.46 53.75
CA GLN A 328 -3.20 -15.15 53.48
C GLN A 328 -2.87 -14.98 51.98
N ASN A 329 -3.88 -14.84 51.10
CA ASN A 329 -3.74 -14.61 49.65
C ASN A 329 -2.96 -15.71 48.90
N LEU A 330 -3.28 -16.98 49.17
CA LEU A 330 -2.65 -18.14 48.50
C LEU A 330 -3.56 -18.88 47.50
N VAL A 331 -4.89 -18.68 47.48
CA VAL A 331 -5.84 -19.27 46.51
C VAL A 331 -7.04 -18.31 46.28
N ALA A 332 -7.70 -18.33 45.10
CA ALA A 332 -8.89 -17.51 44.79
C ALA A 332 -10.21 -18.19 45.23
N LEU A 333 -11.14 -17.41 45.83
CA LEU A 333 -12.36 -17.89 46.54
C LEU A 333 -13.41 -18.56 45.62
N PRO A 334 -14.07 -19.64 46.10
CA PRO A 334 -15.43 -20.02 45.72
C PRO A 334 -16.47 -19.41 46.69
N GLU A 335 -17.66 -19.06 46.19
CA GLU A 335 -18.72 -18.29 46.89
C GLU A 335 -19.47 -19.02 48.02
N GLU A 336 -19.16 -20.29 48.31
CA GLU A 336 -19.91 -21.09 49.28
C GLU A 336 -19.01 -21.52 50.44
N PHE A 337 -19.03 -20.76 51.55
CA PHE A 337 -18.49 -21.23 52.83
C PHE A 337 -19.63 -21.47 53.82
N PRO A 338 -19.82 -22.72 54.31
CA PRO A 338 -20.82 -23.01 55.32
C PRO A 338 -20.41 -22.39 56.66
N SER A 339 -21.36 -21.75 57.33
CA SER A 339 -21.20 -21.16 58.66
C SER A 339 -20.89 -22.23 59.70
N MET A 340 -19.64 -22.28 60.18
CA MET A 340 -19.25 -23.14 61.29
C MET A 340 -19.71 -22.54 62.62
N THR A 341 -20.57 -23.25 63.33
CA THR A 341 -21.03 -22.96 64.70
C THR A 341 -20.14 -23.66 65.74
N HIS A 342 -19.69 -22.92 66.76
CA HIS A 342 -19.26 -23.37 68.11
C HIS A 342 -17.77 -23.55 68.50
N ALA A 343 -16.80 -22.89 67.88
CA ALA A 343 -15.51 -22.63 68.55
C ALA A 343 -14.90 -21.28 68.13
N PRO A 344 -14.27 -20.50 69.04
CA PRO A 344 -13.55 -19.30 68.66
C PRO A 344 -12.45 -19.66 67.65
N ILE A 345 -12.39 -18.91 66.55
CA ILE A 345 -11.43 -19.08 65.43
C ILE A 345 -9.98 -19.15 65.96
N GLU A 346 -9.70 -18.43 67.04
CA GLU A 346 -8.38 -18.37 67.69
C GLU A 346 -7.98 -19.69 68.36
N THR A 347 -8.94 -20.44 68.89
CA THR A 347 -8.69 -21.72 69.57
C THR A 347 -8.41 -22.84 68.57
N LEU A 348 -9.11 -22.87 67.44
CA LEU A 348 -8.87 -23.83 66.36
C LEU A 348 -7.57 -23.54 65.60
N ALA A 349 -7.22 -22.27 65.42
CA ALA A 349 -5.94 -21.89 64.84
C ALA A 349 -4.75 -22.34 65.70
N ALA A 350 -4.85 -22.20 67.03
CA ALA A 350 -3.84 -22.69 67.97
C ALA A 350 -3.73 -24.23 67.94
N VAL A 351 -4.86 -24.95 67.89
CA VAL A 351 -4.88 -26.42 67.78
C VAL A 351 -4.28 -26.92 66.46
N LEU A 352 -4.57 -26.24 65.34
CA LEU A 352 -3.96 -26.57 64.04
C LEU A 352 -2.47 -26.25 64.00
N GLN A 353 -2.07 -25.18 64.66
CA GLN A 353 -0.67 -24.80 64.77
C GLN A 353 0.10 -25.83 65.61
N GLU A 354 -0.42 -26.23 66.78
CA GLU A 354 0.17 -27.26 67.63
C GLU A 354 0.23 -28.63 66.92
N ARG A 355 -0.81 -29.02 66.18
CA ARG A 355 -0.80 -30.26 65.38
C ARG A 355 0.15 -30.19 64.20
N ALA A 356 0.28 -29.05 63.54
CA ALA A 356 1.23 -28.87 62.45
C ALA A 356 2.67 -28.90 62.97
N GLU A 357 2.96 -28.29 64.11
CA GLU A 357 4.25 -28.37 64.79
C GLU A 357 4.59 -29.81 65.20
N ASN A 358 3.62 -30.55 65.73
CA ASN A 358 3.81 -31.96 66.10
C ASN A 358 3.99 -32.89 64.88
N PHE A 359 3.39 -32.57 63.72
CA PHE A 359 3.42 -33.45 62.53
C PHE A 359 4.54 -33.10 61.53
N LEU A 360 4.82 -31.81 61.36
CA LEU A 360 5.83 -31.29 60.42
C LEU A 360 7.14 -30.89 61.12
N GLY A 361 7.15 -30.82 62.46
CA GLY A 361 8.31 -30.42 63.27
C GLY A 361 8.52 -28.89 63.38
N GLU A 362 7.72 -28.09 62.65
CA GLU A 362 7.83 -26.64 62.58
C GLU A 362 6.45 -25.98 62.43
N SER A 363 6.32 -24.72 62.88
CA SER A 363 5.08 -23.96 62.80
C SER A 363 4.88 -23.36 61.41
N PRO A 364 3.80 -23.71 60.67
CA PRO A 364 3.59 -23.15 59.35
C PRO A 364 3.00 -21.73 59.38
N PHE A 365 2.52 -21.26 60.54
CA PHE A 365 1.69 -20.05 60.64
C PHE A 365 2.36 -18.87 61.36
N GLU A 366 3.58 -19.01 61.87
CA GLU A 366 4.30 -17.93 62.56
C GLU A 366 4.79 -16.79 61.64
N ARG A 367 4.84 -15.56 62.18
CA ARG A 367 5.18 -14.32 61.45
C ARG A 367 6.69 -14.04 61.31
N VAL A 368 7.52 -15.05 61.05
CA VAL A 368 8.96 -14.86 60.81
C VAL A 368 9.29 -15.06 59.32
N ARG A 369 10.29 -14.32 58.81
CA ARG A 369 10.57 -14.10 57.37
C ARG A 369 10.97 -15.36 56.56
N ASP A 370 11.31 -16.47 57.21
CA ASP A 370 11.72 -17.73 56.55
C ASP A 370 10.62 -18.80 56.62
N ARG A 371 9.44 -18.54 56.04
CA ARG A 371 8.33 -19.51 56.13
C ARG A 371 8.48 -20.67 55.14
N PRO A 372 8.26 -21.92 55.57
CA PRO A 372 8.19 -23.08 54.66
C PRO A 372 7.04 -22.95 53.64
N LEU A 373 5.89 -22.37 54.01
CA LEU A 373 4.77 -22.10 53.09
C LEU A 373 5.07 -21.04 52.03
N LEU A 374 5.85 -20.01 52.36
CA LEU A 374 6.26 -18.98 51.39
C LEU A 374 7.34 -19.51 50.45
N LYS A 375 8.25 -20.36 50.96
CA LYS A 375 9.21 -21.11 50.13
C LYS A 375 8.46 -22.04 49.17
N LEU A 376 7.45 -22.78 49.64
CA LEU A 376 6.56 -23.58 48.80
C LEU A 376 5.88 -22.73 47.70
N LYS A 377 5.32 -21.56 48.05
CA LYS A 377 4.69 -20.66 47.07
C LYS A 377 5.69 -20.17 46.02
N ALA A 378 6.90 -19.81 46.43
CA ALA A 378 7.96 -19.35 45.52
C ALA A 378 8.45 -20.49 44.60
N GLU A 379 8.60 -21.71 45.13
CA GLU A 379 8.93 -22.90 44.36
C GLU A 379 7.82 -23.24 43.35
N TYR A 380 6.54 -23.14 43.75
CA TYR A 380 5.40 -23.32 42.86
C TYR A 380 5.37 -22.31 41.72
N HIS A 381 5.55 -21.02 42.03
CA HIS A 381 5.63 -19.97 41.00
C HIS A 381 6.87 -20.12 40.11
N SER A 382 8.00 -20.60 40.65
CA SER A 382 9.20 -20.90 39.87
C SER A 382 8.99 -22.09 38.94
N LEU A 383 8.23 -23.11 39.36
CA LEU A 383 7.90 -24.26 38.51
C LEU A 383 6.89 -23.86 37.40
N LEU A 384 5.92 -23.01 37.73
CA LEU A 384 4.97 -22.48 36.74
C LEU A 384 5.62 -21.52 35.74
N SER A 385 6.59 -20.71 36.15
CA SER A 385 7.31 -19.81 35.23
C SER A 385 8.30 -20.54 34.33
N GLN A 386 8.78 -21.72 34.75
CA GLN A 386 9.60 -22.61 33.92
C GLN A 386 8.77 -23.43 32.92
N SER A 387 7.48 -23.66 33.18
CA SER A 387 6.55 -24.18 32.17
C SER A 387 6.16 -23.06 31.22
N LEU A 388 6.65 -23.12 29.98
CA LEU A 388 6.40 -22.20 28.87
C LEU A 388 4.91 -22.03 28.53
N LEU A 389 4.18 -21.24 29.32
CA LEU A 389 2.89 -20.66 28.95
C LEU A 389 2.86 -19.21 29.39
N VAL A 390 3.25 -18.35 28.45
CA VAL A 390 2.89 -16.93 28.30
C VAL A 390 3.26 -16.01 29.48
N PRO A 391 4.17 -15.03 29.29
CA PRO A 391 4.25 -13.92 30.22
C PRO A 391 2.94 -13.13 30.11
N ILE A 392 2.17 -13.07 31.20
CA ILE A 392 1.15 -12.03 31.36
C ILE A 392 1.93 -10.74 31.54
N SER A 393 2.18 -10.05 30.43
CA SER A 393 2.62 -8.67 30.45
C SER A 393 1.48 -7.83 31.00
N GLU A 394 1.63 -7.31 32.22
CA GLU A 394 0.81 -6.22 32.70
C GLU A 394 1.02 -5.00 31.80
N ASP A 395 -0.03 -4.61 31.06
CA ASP A 395 -0.05 -3.41 30.24
C ASP A 395 0.22 -2.17 31.08
N ARG A 396 1.38 -1.54 30.87
CA ARG A 396 1.61 -0.16 31.28
C ARG A 396 0.79 0.77 30.38
N TYR A 397 -0.26 1.33 30.96
CA TYR A 397 -0.89 2.56 30.48
C TYR A 397 0.13 3.71 30.51
N GLU A 398 0.50 4.26 29.36
CA GLU A 398 0.99 5.63 29.27
C GLU A 398 -0.15 6.55 28.84
N PRO A 399 -0.46 7.63 29.59
CA PRO A 399 -1.40 8.64 29.15
C PRO A 399 -0.72 9.55 28.12
N LYS A 400 -1.38 9.74 26.98
CA LYS A 400 -1.00 10.74 25.98
C LYS A 400 -1.17 12.15 26.58
N SER A 401 -0.10 12.95 26.52
CA SER A 401 -0.15 14.42 26.57
C SER A 401 -0.08 14.98 25.16
#